data_AF-A0A8J2QHU6-F1
#
_entry.id   AF-A0A8J2QHU6-F1
#
_cell.length_a   1.000
_cell.length_b   1.000
_cell.length_c   1.000
_cell.angle_alpha   90.00
_cell.angle_beta   90.00
_cell.angle_gamma   90.00
#
_symmetry.space_group_name_H-M   'P 1'
#
loop_
_entity.id
_entity.type
_entity.pdbx_description
1 polymer ?
#
loop_
_entity_poly.entity_id
_entity_poly.type
_entity_poly.pdbx_seq_one_letter_code
_entity_poly.pdbx_strand_id
1 'polypeptide(L)'
;MQFYKERILNAAQLKRLSEHKYSCTSASILDAWLQPWWCWLVSKTPLWLAPNLITILGLIVNIVTTLILVWYSPDARQEPPQWAFALCALGVFVYQSLDAIDGKQARRTGSQSPLGELFDHGCDSISTVFIALGACIAVKLGEYPTWMFFQCFCAMTLFYCAHWQAYVTGTLKMGRIDVTEAQYTIIGIHLISATLGPDAWATKIGSLEARYSLGGAAVLGATLTLGALGAAIARGGVGKNGSTVAIQGLDIPLRLIACTLTFSTALYFVVNFAASFRHRGCGKNGSTVAVRHMHMHAHVAMHMSHVMHIMRWLRLPSTGVGLNLLSNYAVVLVTGTIVLGYVKVIMKGGVGRNGSTVAVRVLLSPIGDTIRLKACLFPVEAARVYLPSKIKLQPLYFQGTSILSPVIPFSLVVVPAFIIFQKSESQVYENHPALYIIAFGMVTAKVTNRLVVAHMTKSEMEYYDWSLLGPAMLFLNQYFNHALPEYYVLWLCTIWVVVELIRYCGQICLEICDHLHISLFRITRQTPATASPHDKNGTNRGRRAKRVPA
;
A
#
# COMPACT_ATOMS: atom_id res chain seq x y z
N MET A 1 24.91 18.48 5.68
CA MET A 1 25.67 17.24 5.37
C MET A 1 24.93 16.57 4.22
N GLN A 2 25.33 16.85 2.97
CA GLN A 2 24.73 16.19 1.80
C GLN A 2 25.33 14.79 1.70
N PHE A 3 24.51 13.76 1.90
CA PHE A 3 24.98 12.37 1.83
C PHE A 3 25.44 12.00 0.41
N TYR A 4 24.95 12.66 -0.65
CA TYR A 4 25.40 12.48 -2.04
C TYR A 4 25.22 13.75 -2.90
N LYS A 5 25.91 13.78 -4.06
CA LYS A 5 26.06 14.92 -4.98
C LYS A 5 24.82 15.18 -5.86
N GLU A 6 23.97 14.18 -6.07
CA GLU A 6 22.74 14.27 -6.88
C GLU A 6 21.50 14.33 -6.00
N ARG A 7 20.60 15.27 -6.29
CA ARG A 7 19.34 15.45 -5.56
C ARG A 7 18.29 14.45 -6.01
N ILE A 8 17.49 13.93 -5.08
CA ILE A 8 16.32 13.10 -5.40
C ILE A 8 15.17 13.99 -5.86
N LEU A 9 14.92 15.11 -5.18
CA LEU A 9 13.86 16.05 -5.53
C LEU A 9 14.39 17.15 -6.43
N ASN A 10 13.75 17.34 -7.58
CA ASN A 10 14.03 18.49 -8.42
C ASN A 10 13.39 19.78 -7.85
N ALA A 11 13.84 20.93 -8.35
CA ALA A 11 13.37 22.23 -7.87
C ALA A 11 11.85 22.43 -8.02
N ALA A 12 11.22 21.85 -9.05
CA ALA A 12 9.78 21.95 -9.24
C ALA A 12 9.00 21.10 -8.23
N GLN A 13 9.50 19.92 -7.86
CA GLN A 13 8.93 19.08 -6.81
C GLN A 13 9.03 19.76 -5.44
N LEU A 14 10.20 20.31 -5.11
CA LEU A 14 10.42 21.06 -3.86
C LEU A 14 9.46 22.26 -3.75
N LYS A 15 9.32 23.03 -4.84
CA LYS A 15 8.36 24.15 -4.88
C LYS A 15 6.93 23.67 -4.63
N ARG A 16 6.47 22.63 -5.33
CA ARG A 16 5.11 22.08 -5.14
C ARG A 16 4.88 21.55 -3.74
N LEU A 17 5.91 20.94 -3.14
CA LEU A 17 5.87 20.46 -1.76
C LEU A 17 5.73 21.62 -0.77
N SER A 18 6.37 22.76 -1.01
CA SER A 18 6.18 23.97 -0.18
C SER A 18 4.76 24.55 -0.27
N GLU A 19 4.06 24.30 -1.38
CA GLU A 19 2.66 24.72 -1.61
C GLU A 19 1.65 23.67 -1.11
N HIS A 20 2.10 22.49 -0.67
CA HIS A 20 1.24 21.42 -0.17
C HIS A 20 0.54 21.84 1.12
N LYS A 21 -0.74 21.51 1.21
CA LYS A 21 -1.55 21.71 2.41
C LYS A 21 -2.13 20.39 2.83
N TYR A 22 -1.84 20.00 4.07
CA TYR A 22 -2.40 18.80 4.67
C TYR A 22 -3.93 18.83 4.57
N SER A 23 -4.49 17.73 4.08
CA SER A 23 -5.92 17.53 3.90
C SER A 23 -6.27 16.10 4.28
N CYS A 24 -6.97 15.96 5.40
CA CYS A 24 -7.44 14.68 5.90
C CYS A 24 -8.89 14.80 6.40
N THR A 25 -9.69 13.77 6.11
CA THR A 25 -11.03 13.61 6.68
C THR A 25 -11.08 12.29 7.41
N SER A 26 -11.32 12.30 8.73
CA SER A 26 -11.50 11.09 9.53
C SER A 26 -12.94 10.97 10.02
N ALA A 27 -13.48 9.76 9.90
CA ALA A 27 -14.73 9.34 10.53
C ALA A 27 -14.51 8.17 11.50
N SER A 28 -13.26 7.96 11.95
CA SER A 28 -12.89 6.86 12.85
C SER A 28 -13.70 6.95 14.14
N ILE A 29 -14.15 5.78 14.59
CA ILE A 29 -14.99 5.66 15.77
C ILE A 29 -14.14 5.89 17.02
N LEU A 30 -12.98 5.22 17.11
CA LEU A 30 -12.13 5.27 18.29
C LEU A 30 -11.43 6.62 18.47
N ASP A 31 -11.17 7.36 17.39
CA ASP A 31 -10.55 8.69 17.47
C ASP A 31 -11.30 9.61 18.46
N ALA A 32 -12.64 9.57 18.44
CA ALA A 32 -13.46 10.39 19.34
C ALA A 32 -13.27 10.02 20.83
N TRP A 33 -13.13 8.73 21.13
CA TRP A 33 -12.93 8.22 22.49
C TRP A 33 -11.51 8.43 23.00
N LEU A 34 -10.53 8.44 22.10
CA LEU A 34 -9.11 8.60 22.43
C LEU A 34 -8.65 10.05 22.42
N GLN A 35 -9.43 10.96 21.84
CA GLN A 35 -9.09 12.37 21.82
C GLN A 35 -8.80 12.97 23.22
N PRO A 36 -9.55 12.66 24.31
CA PRO A 36 -9.21 13.12 25.65
C PRO A 36 -7.83 12.63 26.11
N TRP A 37 -7.49 11.37 25.82
CA TRP A 37 -6.18 10.78 26.13
C TRP A 37 -5.07 11.49 25.36
N TRP A 38 -5.21 11.67 24.04
CA TRP A 38 -4.18 12.33 23.23
C TRP A 38 -4.04 13.82 23.57
N CYS A 39 -5.13 14.52 23.90
CA CYS A 39 -5.09 15.90 24.36
C CYS A 39 -4.37 16.03 25.71
N TRP A 40 -4.63 15.11 26.63
CA TRP A 40 -3.89 15.05 27.90
C TRP A 40 -2.41 14.75 27.65
N LEU A 41 -2.09 13.75 26.82
CA LEU A 41 -0.72 13.32 26.56
C LEU A 41 0.09 14.43 25.90
N VAL A 42 -0.43 15.06 24.84
CA VAL A 42 0.24 16.19 24.19
C VAL A 42 0.43 17.37 25.14
N SER A 43 -0.46 17.58 26.12
CA SER A 43 -0.29 18.65 27.12
C SER A 43 0.92 18.41 28.04
N LYS A 44 1.26 17.14 28.29
CA LYS A 44 2.41 16.72 29.09
C LYS A 44 3.71 16.65 28.28
N THR A 45 3.62 16.58 26.96
CA THR A 45 4.78 16.62 26.07
C THR A 45 5.55 17.95 26.24
N PRO A 46 6.87 17.92 26.45
CA PRO A 46 7.68 19.13 26.57
C PRO A 46 7.65 19.98 25.29
N LEU A 47 7.60 21.31 25.43
CA LEU A 47 7.54 22.23 24.28
C LEU A 47 8.81 22.25 23.41
N TRP A 48 9.93 21.71 23.90
CA TRP A 48 11.17 21.59 23.12
C TRP A 48 11.18 20.34 22.23
N LEU A 49 10.30 19.36 22.51
CA LEU A 49 10.30 18.08 21.82
C LEU A 49 9.70 18.23 20.42
N ALA A 50 10.52 17.98 19.41
CA ALA A 50 10.12 18.10 18.00
C ALA A 50 9.13 16.98 17.61
N PRO A 51 8.10 17.27 16.80
CA PRO A 51 7.13 16.28 16.33
C PRO A 51 7.77 15.04 15.70
N ASN A 52 8.68 15.22 14.75
CA ASN A 52 9.34 14.09 14.06
C ASN A 52 10.17 13.21 15.02
N LEU A 53 10.63 13.76 16.15
CA LEU A 53 11.31 12.98 17.18
C LEU A 53 10.31 12.10 17.94
N ILE A 54 9.08 12.56 18.15
CA ILE A 54 8.00 11.76 18.72
C ILE A 54 7.68 10.57 17.80
N THR A 55 7.49 10.84 16.51
CA THR A 55 7.19 9.83 15.48
C THR A 55 8.26 8.73 15.45
N ILE A 56 9.55 9.10 15.36
CA ILE A 56 10.63 8.10 15.27
C ILE A 56 10.81 7.30 16.56
N LEU A 57 10.60 7.92 17.73
CA LEU A 57 10.62 7.21 19.01
C LEU A 57 9.49 6.17 19.08
N GLY A 58 8.28 6.53 18.62
CA GLY A 58 7.19 5.59 18.46
C GLY A 58 7.59 4.41 17.57
N LEU A 59 8.11 4.69 16.36
CA LEU A 59 8.54 3.65 15.42
C LEU A 59 9.57 2.71 16.04
N ILE A 60 10.60 3.25 16.71
CA ILE A 60 11.64 2.46 17.38
C ILE A 60 11.02 1.52 18.42
N VAL A 61 10.10 2.01 19.25
CA VAL A 61 9.41 1.18 20.25
C VAL A 61 8.69 0.02 19.56
N ASN A 62 7.89 0.29 18.52
CA ASN A 62 7.15 -0.75 17.80
C ASN A 62 8.07 -1.81 17.16
N ILE A 63 9.15 -1.37 16.51
CA ILE A 63 10.14 -2.26 15.89
C ILE A 63 10.80 -3.14 16.96
N VAL A 64 11.31 -2.55 18.04
CA VAL A 64 12.01 -3.30 19.08
C VAL A 64 11.10 -4.33 19.74
N THR A 65 9.88 -3.96 20.10
CA THR A 65 8.95 -4.90 20.75
C THR A 65 8.53 -6.03 19.82
N THR A 66 8.36 -5.75 18.52
CA THR A 66 8.09 -6.80 17.53
C THR A 66 9.31 -7.70 17.30
N LEU A 67 10.52 -7.14 17.24
CA LEU A 67 11.74 -7.92 17.06
C LEU A 67 12.01 -8.87 18.23
N ILE A 68 11.59 -8.52 19.45
CA ILE A 68 11.61 -9.45 20.59
C ILE A 68 10.71 -10.66 20.31
N LEU A 69 9.51 -10.47 19.75
CA LEU A 69 8.65 -11.60 19.34
C LEU A 69 9.30 -12.42 18.22
N VAL A 70 9.90 -11.76 17.22
CA VAL A 70 10.61 -12.43 16.11
C VAL A 70 11.81 -13.23 16.63
N TRP A 71 12.51 -12.76 17.67
CA TRP A 71 13.61 -13.49 18.28
C TRP A 71 13.15 -14.83 18.87
N TYR A 72 12.00 -14.85 19.55
CA TYR A 72 11.44 -16.07 20.12
C TYR A 72 10.69 -16.95 19.12
N SER A 73 10.11 -16.38 18.07
CA SER A 73 9.29 -17.09 17.09
C SER A 73 9.52 -16.55 15.68
N PRO A 74 10.71 -16.76 15.10
CA PRO A 74 11.05 -16.27 13.75
C PRO A 74 10.25 -16.99 12.65
N ASP A 75 9.68 -18.14 12.96
CA ASP A 75 8.80 -18.92 12.11
C ASP A 75 7.30 -18.64 12.34
N ALA A 76 6.95 -17.82 13.34
CA ALA A 76 5.59 -17.58 13.82
C ALA A 76 4.84 -18.88 14.22
N ARG A 77 5.57 -19.91 14.65
CA ARG A 77 5.03 -21.20 15.14
C ARG A 77 5.36 -21.45 16.60
N GLN A 78 6.52 -20.96 17.04
CA GLN A 78 6.96 -21.08 18.43
C GLN A 78 6.14 -20.15 19.33
N GLU A 79 6.19 -20.42 20.64
CA GLU A 79 5.46 -19.67 21.67
C GLU A 79 6.41 -18.74 22.42
N PRO A 80 6.44 -17.44 22.09
CA PRO A 80 7.10 -16.44 22.90
C PRO A 80 6.58 -16.44 24.33
N PRO A 81 7.41 -16.04 25.31
CA PRO A 81 6.95 -15.89 26.68
C PRO A 81 5.85 -14.83 26.76
N GLN A 82 4.86 -15.05 27.64
CA GLN A 82 3.68 -14.20 27.78
C GLN A 82 3.99 -12.71 27.97
N TRP A 83 5.06 -12.39 28.71
CA TRP A 83 5.49 -11.00 28.91
C TRP A 83 5.91 -10.33 27.60
N ALA A 84 6.42 -11.07 26.61
CA ALA A 84 6.81 -10.51 25.31
C ALA A 84 5.58 -10.07 24.51
N PHE A 85 4.47 -10.81 24.61
CA PHE A 85 3.18 -10.38 24.04
C PHE A 85 2.63 -9.15 24.76
N ALA A 86 2.68 -9.12 26.10
CA ALA A 86 2.26 -7.95 26.86
C ALA A 86 3.12 -6.71 26.51
N LEU A 87 4.43 -6.89 26.35
CA LEU A 87 5.36 -5.84 25.94
C LEU A 87 5.05 -5.36 24.52
N CYS A 88 4.70 -6.26 23.59
CA CYS A 88 4.29 -5.87 22.24
C CYS A 88 2.95 -5.13 22.23
N ALA A 89 1.97 -5.56 23.03
CA ALA A 89 0.71 -4.82 23.22
C ALA A 89 0.97 -3.39 23.71
N LEU A 90 1.83 -3.24 24.73
CA LEU A 90 2.25 -1.95 25.24
C LEU A 90 3.01 -1.13 24.18
N GLY A 91 3.89 -1.78 23.42
CA GLY A 91 4.66 -1.16 22.35
C GLY A 91 3.77 -0.58 21.25
N VAL A 92 2.77 -1.33 20.79
CA VAL A 92 1.78 -0.86 19.80
C VAL A 92 0.92 0.26 20.38
N PHE A 93 0.52 0.19 21.65
CA PHE A 93 -0.21 1.27 22.32
C PHE A 93 0.61 2.56 22.43
N VAL A 94 1.89 2.45 22.80
CA VAL A 94 2.81 3.59 22.84
C VAL A 94 3.02 4.16 21.45
N TYR A 95 3.28 3.32 20.44
CA TYR A 95 3.39 3.73 19.05
C TYR A 95 2.18 4.55 18.62
N GLN A 96 0.98 3.97 18.75
CA GLN A 96 -0.28 4.60 18.39
C GLN A 96 -0.48 5.94 19.10
N SER A 97 -0.15 6.00 20.40
CA SER A 97 -0.31 7.23 21.18
C SER A 97 0.67 8.32 20.76
N LEU A 98 1.92 7.97 20.43
CA LEU A 98 2.95 8.91 20.00
C LEU A 98 2.68 9.44 18.59
N ASP A 99 2.26 8.55 17.69
CA ASP A 99 1.79 8.83 16.34
C ASP A 99 0.63 9.85 16.38
N ALA A 100 -0.42 9.58 17.16
CA ALA A 100 -1.58 10.47 17.23
C ALA A 100 -1.28 11.89 17.79
N ILE A 101 -0.21 12.06 18.59
CA ILE A 101 0.13 13.36 19.20
C ILE A 101 1.17 14.16 18.40
N ASP A 102 1.89 13.59 17.43
CA ASP A 102 2.98 14.31 16.77
C ASP A 102 2.46 15.55 16.01
N GLY A 103 1.36 15.43 15.28
CA GLY A 103 0.70 16.51 14.57
C GLY A 103 0.00 17.47 15.54
N LYS A 104 -0.46 16.97 16.70
CA LYS A 104 -1.00 17.82 17.78
C LYS A 104 0.12 18.66 18.40
N GLN A 105 1.31 18.09 18.59
CA GLN A 105 2.50 18.79 19.06
C GLN A 105 2.96 19.82 18.03
N ALA A 106 2.94 19.47 16.73
CA ALA A 106 3.27 20.39 15.64
C ALA A 106 2.36 21.63 15.65
N ARG A 107 1.05 21.43 15.85
CA ARG A 107 0.08 22.53 16.03
C ARG A 107 0.35 23.33 17.30
N ARG A 108 0.59 22.66 18.43
CA ARG A 108 0.86 23.29 19.74
C ARG A 108 2.10 24.18 19.73
N THR A 109 3.11 23.80 18.96
CA THR A 109 4.41 24.50 18.90
C THR A 109 4.55 25.40 17.67
N GLY A 110 3.56 25.44 16.78
CA GLY A 110 3.60 26.21 15.53
C GLY A 110 4.61 25.68 14.52
N SER A 111 5.02 24.42 14.61
CA SER A 111 6.06 23.79 13.78
C SER A 111 5.49 22.88 12.68
N GLN A 112 4.26 23.12 12.25
CA GLN A 112 3.62 22.33 11.19
C GLN A 112 4.37 22.51 9.87
N SER A 113 4.62 21.41 9.15
CA SER A 113 5.27 21.45 7.85
C SER A 113 4.88 20.23 6.99
N PRO A 114 4.98 20.32 5.66
CA PRO A 114 4.84 19.15 4.78
C PRO A 114 5.86 18.04 5.09
N LEU A 115 7.04 18.40 5.62
CA LEU A 115 8.03 17.41 6.06
C LEU A 115 7.48 16.52 7.17
N GLY A 116 6.75 17.10 8.14
CA GLY A 116 6.18 16.34 9.25
C GLY A 116 5.20 15.28 8.79
N GLU A 117 4.28 15.63 7.88
CA GLU A 117 3.33 14.69 7.27
C GLU A 117 4.04 13.58 6.47
N LEU A 118 5.08 13.94 5.70
CA LEU A 118 5.88 12.96 4.96
C LEU A 118 6.61 12.00 5.90
N PHE A 119 7.15 12.52 7.00
CA PHE A 119 7.91 11.76 7.98
C PHE A 119 7.01 10.78 8.74
N ASP A 120 5.84 11.24 9.17
CA ASP A 120 4.78 10.48 9.82
C ASP A 120 4.34 9.28 8.96
N HIS A 121 3.79 9.53 7.77
CA HIS A 121 3.37 8.48 6.85
C HIS A 121 4.53 7.57 6.39
N GLY A 122 5.74 8.12 6.34
CA GLY A 122 6.97 7.38 6.06
C GLY A 122 7.34 6.37 7.16
N CYS A 123 7.06 6.71 8.42
CA CYS A 123 7.24 5.82 9.57
C CYS A 123 6.10 4.79 9.66
N ASP A 124 4.86 5.21 9.41
CA ASP A 124 3.70 4.32 9.38
C ASP A 124 3.85 3.16 8.39
N SER A 125 4.42 3.42 7.22
CA SER A 125 4.63 2.37 6.21
C SER A 125 5.58 1.27 6.69
N ILE A 126 6.60 1.64 7.45
CA ILE A 126 7.54 0.71 8.10
C ILE A 126 6.84 0.01 9.26
N SER A 127 6.16 0.78 10.12
CA SER A 127 5.43 0.28 11.29
C SER A 127 4.42 -0.81 10.91
N THR A 128 3.71 -0.63 9.80
CA THR A 128 2.74 -1.60 9.26
C THR A 128 3.34 -2.99 9.07
N VAL A 129 4.60 -3.09 8.64
CA VAL A 129 5.31 -4.38 8.46
C VAL A 129 5.44 -5.11 9.80
N PHE A 130 5.89 -4.40 10.83
CA PHE A 130 6.13 -4.97 12.15
C PHE A 130 4.84 -5.27 12.89
N ILE A 131 3.83 -4.39 12.83
CA ILE A 131 2.51 -4.65 13.42
C ILE A 131 1.86 -5.88 12.79
N ALA A 132 1.91 -6.03 11.46
CA ALA A 132 1.33 -7.19 10.78
C ALA A 132 2.06 -8.50 11.14
N LEU A 133 3.40 -8.47 11.19
CA LEU A 133 4.21 -9.62 11.57
C LEU A 133 3.98 -10.01 13.04
N GLY A 134 3.97 -9.04 13.96
CA GLY A 134 3.68 -9.25 15.38
C GLY A 134 2.31 -9.90 15.60
N ALA A 135 1.28 -9.42 14.89
CA ALA A 135 -0.05 -10.02 14.93
C ALA A 135 -0.06 -11.48 14.44
N CYS A 136 0.69 -11.80 13.38
CA CYS A 136 0.81 -13.18 12.88
C CYS A 136 1.50 -14.10 13.91
N ILE A 137 2.53 -13.62 14.61
CA ILE A 137 3.20 -14.37 15.68
C ILE A 137 2.24 -14.60 16.85
N ALA A 138 1.47 -13.59 17.25
CA ALA A 138 0.53 -13.68 18.36
C ALA A 138 -0.55 -14.75 18.18
N VAL A 139 -0.95 -15.03 16.94
CA VAL A 139 -1.97 -16.04 16.62
C VAL A 139 -1.40 -17.34 16.04
N LYS A 140 -0.07 -17.54 16.12
CA LYS A 140 0.66 -18.69 15.55
C LYS A 140 0.32 -18.95 14.07
N LEU A 141 0.27 -17.89 13.26
CA LEU A 141 -0.13 -18.00 11.85
C LEU A 141 0.95 -18.67 10.97
N GLY A 142 2.16 -18.88 11.49
CA GLY A 142 3.22 -19.64 10.82
C GLY A 142 2.87 -21.12 10.59
N GLU A 143 1.89 -21.66 11.33
CA GLU A 143 1.31 -22.99 11.05
C GLU A 143 0.58 -23.02 9.69
N TYR A 144 0.20 -21.85 9.17
CA TYR A 144 -0.45 -21.67 7.88
C TYR A 144 0.33 -20.65 7.03
N PRO A 145 1.51 -21.00 6.47
CA PRO A 145 2.41 -20.06 5.81
C PRO A 145 1.75 -19.20 4.74
N THR A 146 0.86 -19.78 3.93
CA THR A 146 0.13 -19.05 2.88
C THR A 146 -0.82 -18.00 3.47
N TRP A 147 -1.48 -18.31 4.60
CA TRP A 147 -2.33 -17.36 5.32
C TRP A 147 -1.50 -16.24 5.95
N MET A 148 -0.36 -16.55 6.54
CA MET A 148 0.57 -15.54 7.05
C MET A 148 1.08 -14.59 5.95
N PHE A 149 1.39 -15.15 4.77
CA PHE A 149 1.83 -14.38 3.61
C PHE A 149 0.71 -13.43 3.19
N PHE A 150 -0.48 -13.97 2.97
CA PHE A 150 -1.65 -13.19 2.60
C PHE A 150 -1.94 -12.09 3.62
N GLN A 151 -1.92 -12.40 4.91
CA GLN A 151 -2.21 -11.45 5.98
C GLN A 151 -1.24 -10.26 5.97
N CYS A 152 0.07 -10.54 5.94
CA CYS A 152 1.09 -9.49 5.95
C CYS A 152 1.01 -8.61 4.69
N PHE A 153 0.95 -9.24 3.51
CA PHE A 153 0.85 -8.49 2.26
C PHE A 153 -0.47 -7.74 2.09
N CYS A 154 -1.57 -8.27 2.65
CA CYS A 154 -2.86 -7.58 2.69
C CYS A 154 -2.77 -6.31 3.54
N ALA A 155 -2.19 -6.38 4.75
CA ALA A 155 -2.01 -5.21 5.61
C ALA A 155 -1.19 -4.11 4.91
N MET A 156 -0.08 -4.47 4.27
CA MET A 156 0.76 -3.52 3.51
C MET A 156 0.02 -2.96 2.28
N THR A 157 -0.75 -3.78 1.57
CA THR A 157 -1.57 -3.35 0.43
C THR A 157 -2.66 -2.37 0.85
N LEU A 158 -3.31 -2.62 1.99
CA LEU A 158 -4.32 -1.74 2.56
C LEU A 158 -3.77 -0.35 2.84
N PHE A 159 -2.63 -0.29 3.53
CA PHE A 159 -1.95 0.97 3.82
C PHE A 159 -1.52 1.70 2.53
N TYR A 160 -1.00 0.96 1.55
CA TYR A 160 -0.66 1.50 0.23
C TYR A 160 -1.88 2.06 -0.52
N CYS A 161 -3.00 1.36 -0.51
CA CYS A 161 -4.23 1.78 -1.17
C CYS A 161 -4.83 3.05 -0.56
N ALA A 162 -4.71 3.26 0.75
CA ALA A 162 -5.11 4.51 1.40
C ALA A 162 -4.30 5.70 0.86
N HIS A 163 -2.98 5.53 0.71
CA HIS A 163 -2.10 6.54 0.12
C HIS A 163 -2.31 6.73 -1.37
N TRP A 164 -2.66 5.65 -2.09
CA TRP A 164 -3.05 5.75 -3.48
C TRP A 164 -4.35 6.55 -3.62
N GLN A 165 -5.32 6.36 -2.73
CA GLN A 165 -6.52 7.18 -2.70
C GLN A 165 -6.19 8.66 -2.45
N ALA A 166 -5.25 8.96 -1.53
CA ALA A 166 -4.78 10.33 -1.29
C ALA A 166 -4.10 10.91 -2.53
N TYR A 167 -3.22 10.16 -3.18
CA TYR A 167 -2.57 10.52 -4.45
C TYR A 167 -3.59 10.90 -5.54
N VAL A 168 -4.70 10.19 -5.62
CA VAL A 168 -5.74 10.41 -6.63
C VAL A 168 -6.68 11.57 -6.28
N THR A 169 -7.02 11.74 -5.00
CA THR A 169 -8.07 12.66 -4.57
C THR A 169 -7.57 13.95 -3.95
N GLY A 170 -6.28 14.04 -3.61
CA GLY A 170 -5.70 15.17 -2.89
C GLY A 170 -5.94 15.15 -1.38
N THR A 171 -6.67 14.16 -0.85
CA THR A 171 -7.08 14.11 0.56
C THR A 171 -7.00 12.67 1.09
N LEU A 172 -6.36 12.49 2.24
CA LEU A 172 -6.41 11.22 2.96
C LEU A 172 -7.79 11.08 3.62
N LYS A 173 -8.50 9.98 3.33
CA LYS A 173 -9.85 9.76 3.91
C LYS A 173 -9.83 8.51 4.75
N MET A 174 -9.99 8.68 6.05
CA MET A 174 -10.11 7.59 7.00
C MET A 174 -11.60 7.25 7.19
N GLY A 175 -11.91 5.96 7.10
CA GLY A 175 -13.24 5.40 7.30
C GLY A 175 -13.65 5.33 8.77
N ARG A 176 -14.74 4.61 9.03
CA ARG A 176 -15.21 4.34 10.42
C ARG A 176 -14.40 3.27 11.14
N ILE A 177 -13.89 2.31 10.36
CA ILE A 177 -12.96 1.29 10.81
C ILE A 177 -11.72 1.52 9.96
N ASP A 178 -10.67 2.03 10.59
CA ASP A 178 -9.43 2.40 9.92
C ASP A 178 -8.23 2.04 10.81
N VAL A 179 -7.09 2.72 10.62
CA VAL A 179 -5.82 2.44 11.32
C VAL A 179 -5.99 2.35 12.84
N THR A 180 -6.71 3.29 13.48
CA THR A 180 -6.91 3.30 14.94
C THR A 180 -7.61 2.03 15.44
N GLU A 181 -8.74 1.65 14.83
CA GLU A 181 -9.47 0.42 15.17
C GLU A 181 -8.63 -0.83 14.93
N ALA A 182 -7.88 -0.87 13.82
CA ALA A 182 -6.99 -1.98 13.51
C ALA A 182 -5.90 -2.12 14.58
N GLN A 183 -5.23 -1.03 14.96
CA GLN A 183 -4.17 -1.05 15.99
C GLN A 183 -4.71 -1.49 17.36
N TYR A 184 -5.86 -0.98 17.81
CA TYR A 184 -6.49 -1.43 19.06
C TYR A 184 -6.94 -2.89 19.01
N THR A 185 -7.35 -3.39 17.84
CA THR A 185 -7.63 -4.81 17.64
C THR A 185 -6.35 -5.64 17.79
N ILE A 186 -5.22 -5.19 17.21
CA ILE A 186 -3.93 -5.87 17.36
C ILE A 186 -3.42 -5.82 18.81
N ILE A 187 -3.60 -4.71 19.52
CA ILE A 187 -3.32 -4.62 20.97
C ILE A 187 -4.13 -5.68 21.72
N GLY A 188 -5.43 -5.79 21.43
CA GLY A 188 -6.30 -6.83 22.01
C GLY A 188 -5.81 -8.25 21.70
N ILE A 189 -5.38 -8.51 20.46
CA ILE A 189 -4.82 -9.81 20.06
C ILE A 189 -3.59 -10.16 20.91
N HIS A 190 -2.66 -9.23 21.07
CA HIS A 190 -1.47 -9.44 21.89
C HIS A 190 -1.83 -9.64 23.38
N LEU A 191 -2.80 -8.92 23.92
CA LEU A 191 -3.25 -9.10 25.31
C LEU A 191 -3.91 -10.47 25.54
N ILE A 192 -4.67 -10.97 24.56
CA ILE A 192 -5.22 -12.34 24.61
C ILE A 192 -4.07 -13.36 24.61
N SER A 193 -3.09 -13.23 23.71
CA SER A 193 -1.94 -14.13 23.67
C SER A 193 -1.05 -14.02 24.92
N ALA A 194 -1.00 -12.86 25.56
CA ALA A 194 -0.28 -12.66 26.82
C ALA A 194 -0.98 -13.33 28.02
N THR A 195 -2.32 -13.38 28.02
CA THR A 195 -3.10 -13.86 29.18
C THR A 195 -3.50 -15.33 29.05
N LEU A 196 -3.95 -15.75 27.87
CA LEU A 196 -4.43 -17.11 27.61
C LEU A 196 -3.40 -17.98 26.87
N GLY A 197 -2.29 -17.38 26.44
CA GLY A 197 -1.33 -18.02 25.54
C GLY A 197 -1.78 -17.96 24.08
N PRO A 198 -0.85 -18.06 23.12
CA PRO A 198 -1.15 -17.99 21.69
C PRO A 198 -2.00 -19.19 21.20
N ASP A 199 -1.97 -20.32 21.90
CA ASP A 199 -2.81 -21.49 21.61
C ASP A 199 -4.31 -21.25 21.79
N ALA A 200 -4.71 -20.21 22.53
CA ALA A 200 -6.11 -19.80 22.61
C ALA A 200 -6.71 -19.55 21.21
N TRP A 201 -5.89 -19.11 20.25
CA TRP A 201 -6.30 -18.86 18.87
C TRP A 201 -6.52 -20.14 18.04
N ALA A 202 -6.03 -21.29 18.49
CA ALA A 202 -6.32 -22.60 17.90
C ALA A 202 -7.74 -23.11 18.26
N THR A 203 -8.43 -22.45 19.20
CA THR A 203 -9.78 -22.82 19.61
C THR A 203 -10.74 -22.78 18.43
N LYS A 204 -11.52 -23.85 18.24
CA LYS A 204 -12.50 -23.94 17.17
C LYS A 204 -13.80 -23.20 17.53
N ILE A 205 -14.18 -22.25 16.69
CA ILE A 205 -15.50 -21.60 16.69
C ILE A 205 -16.28 -22.19 15.51
N GLY A 206 -17.11 -23.19 15.80
CA GLY A 206 -17.70 -24.04 14.76
C GLY A 206 -16.64 -24.92 14.09
N SER A 207 -16.49 -24.80 12.76
CA SER A 207 -15.48 -25.55 11.99
C SER A 207 -14.18 -24.79 11.77
N LEU A 208 -14.10 -23.52 12.16
CA LEU A 208 -12.94 -22.65 11.93
C LEU A 208 -12.21 -22.38 13.24
N GLU A 209 -10.88 -22.33 13.19
CA GLU A 209 -10.08 -21.85 14.31
C GLU A 209 -10.19 -20.34 14.47
N ALA A 210 -10.16 -19.87 15.73
CA ALA A 210 -10.26 -18.45 16.05
C ALA A 210 -9.16 -17.61 15.37
N ARG A 211 -7.97 -18.18 15.10
CA ARG A 211 -6.88 -17.47 14.40
C ARG A 211 -7.23 -17.01 12.98
N TYR A 212 -8.21 -17.64 12.33
CA TYR A 212 -8.69 -17.18 11.02
C TYR A 212 -9.46 -15.85 11.09
N SER A 213 -9.86 -15.40 12.28
CA SER A 213 -10.51 -14.10 12.47
C SER A 213 -9.63 -12.94 11.99
N LEU A 214 -8.31 -13.03 12.18
CA LEU A 214 -7.35 -12.03 11.70
C LEU A 214 -7.37 -11.93 10.16
N GLY A 215 -7.37 -13.08 9.48
CA GLY A 215 -7.51 -13.16 8.03
C GLY A 215 -8.85 -12.66 7.51
N GLY A 216 -9.94 -13.01 8.20
CA GLY A 216 -11.29 -12.52 7.89
C GLY A 216 -11.40 -10.99 7.99
N ALA A 217 -10.83 -10.41 9.05
CA ALA A 217 -10.77 -8.96 9.23
C ALA A 217 -9.96 -8.28 8.11
N ALA A 218 -8.83 -8.87 7.70
CA ALA A 218 -8.02 -8.35 6.60
C ALA A 218 -8.77 -8.40 5.25
N VAL A 219 -9.49 -9.49 4.95
CA VAL A 219 -10.31 -9.58 3.71
C VAL A 219 -11.43 -8.53 3.72
N LEU A 220 -12.09 -8.35 4.86
CA LEU A 220 -13.13 -7.33 4.99
C LEU A 220 -12.55 -5.93 4.78
N GLY A 221 -11.45 -5.61 5.45
CA GLY A 221 -10.72 -4.36 5.26
C GLY A 221 -10.32 -4.14 3.81
N ALA A 222 -9.72 -5.14 3.16
CA ALA A 222 -9.32 -5.10 1.76
C ALA A 222 -10.49 -4.77 0.83
N THR A 223 -11.63 -5.43 1.07
CA THR A 223 -12.85 -5.19 0.29
C THR A 223 -13.33 -3.75 0.42
N LEU A 224 -13.36 -3.21 1.65
CA LEU A 224 -13.78 -1.84 1.91
C LEU A 224 -12.82 -0.81 1.29
N THR A 225 -11.51 -0.97 1.49
CA THR A 225 -10.50 -0.01 1.02
C THR A 225 -10.34 -0.04 -0.48
N LEU A 226 -10.29 -1.21 -1.12
CA LEU A 226 -10.23 -1.32 -2.59
C LEU A 226 -11.53 -0.81 -3.23
N GLY A 227 -12.68 -1.05 -2.61
CA GLY A 227 -13.96 -0.47 -3.03
C GLY A 227 -13.94 1.06 -2.96
N ALA A 228 -13.38 1.64 -1.88
CA ALA A 228 -13.21 3.07 -1.72
C ALA A 228 -12.26 3.68 -2.78
N LEU A 229 -11.11 3.03 -3.02
CA LEU A 229 -10.13 3.41 -4.03
C LEU A 229 -10.74 3.36 -5.45
N GLY A 230 -11.36 2.24 -5.83
CA GLY A 230 -12.01 2.11 -7.13
C GLY A 230 -13.09 3.16 -7.34
N ALA A 231 -13.84 3.47 -6.29
CA ALA A 231 -14.87 4.50 -6.33
C ALA A 231 -14.28 5.93 -6.37
N ALA A 232 -13.11 6.17 -5.79
CA ALA A 232 -12.37 7.43 -5.88
C ALA A 232 -11.80 7.67 -7.29
N ILE A 233 -11.20 6.63 -7.89
CA ILE A 233 -10.72 6.65 -9.28
C ILE A 233 -11.89 6.96 -10.22
N ALA A 234 -13.04 6.29 -10.02
CA ALA A 234 -14.21 6.44 -10.88
C ALA A 234 -14.92 7.80 -10.79
N ARG A 235 -15.01 8.41 -9.58
CA ARG A 235 -15.79 9.65 -9.38
C ARG A 235 -15.02 10.95 -9.64
N GLY A 236 -13.75 10.88 -10.00
CA GLY A 236 -13.00 12.08 -10.35
C GLY A 236 -11.63 12.16 -9.70
N GLY A 237 -10.83 11.11 -9.82
CA GLY A 237 -9.39 11.30 -9.74
C GLY A 237 -8.97 12.32 -10.79
N VAL A 238 -8.53 13.49 -10.36
CA VAL A 238 -8.00 14.52 -11.27
C VAL A 238 -6.49 14.32 -11.26
N GLY A 239 -5.99 13.60 -12.27
CA GLY A 239 -4.56 13.39 -12.45
C GLY A 239 -3.82 14.72 -12.63
N LYS A 240 -2.49 14.69 -12.54
CA LYS A 240 -1.56 15.86 -12.58
C LYS A 240 -1.88 16.95 -13.62
N ASN A 241 -2.53 16.59 -14.73
CA ASN A 241 -2.86 17.48 -15.84
C ASN A 241 -4.35 17.83 -15.98
N GLY A 242 -5.19 17.55 -14.98
CA GLY A 242 -6.65 17.65 -15.12
C GLY A 242 -7.30 16.42 -15.78
N SER A 243 -6.50 15.40 -16.10
CA SER A 243 -6.97 14.15 -16.73
C SER A 243 -7.75 13.30 -15.74
N THR A 244 -8.99 12.94 -16.06
CA THR A 244 -9.81 12.02 -15.27
C THR A 244 -10.12 10.78 -16.08
N VAL A 245 -10.13 9.61 -15.41
CA VAL A 245 -10.66 8.36 -15.98
C VAL A 245 -12.16 8.21 -15.69
N ALA A 246 -12.80 9.22 -15.08
CA ALA A 246 -14.20 9.18 -14.72
C ALA A 246 -15.07 8.97 -15.95
N ILE A 247 -15.74 7.82 -16.01
CA ILE A 247 -16.78 7.52 -16.99
C ILE A 247 -18.00 8.35 -16.58
N GLN A 248 -18.20 9.51 -17.20
CA GLN A 248 -19.44 10.27 -17.02
C GLN A 248 -20.57 9.52 -17.73
N GLY A 249 -21.60 9.09 -16.98
CA GLY A 249 -22.85 8.55 -17.55
C GLY A 249 -23.28 7.15 -17.09
N LEU A 250 -22.64 6.53 -16.09
CA LEU A 250 -23.14 5.28 -15.49
C LEU A 250 -23.82 5.59 -14.14
N ASP A 251 -25.15 5.67 -14.14
CA ASP A 251 -26.00 5.87 -12.94
C ASP A 251 -26.12 4.62 -12.04
N ILE A 252 -25.41 3.55 -12.37
CA ILE A 252 -25.26 2.41 -11.44
C ILE A 252 -24.28 2.86 -10.36
N PRO A 253 -24.59 2.76 -9.05
CA PRO A 253 -23.63 3.10 -8.01
C PRO A 253 -22.39 2.23 -8.18
N LEU A 254 -21.33 2.77 -8.76
CA LEU A 254 -20.11 2.05 -9.11
C LEU A 254 -19.40 1.47 -7.89
N ARG A 255 -19.78 1.93 -6.69
CA ARG A 255 -19.44 1.28 -5.42
C ARG A 255 -19.91 -0.18 -5.41
N LEU A 256 -21.11 -0.46 -5.90
CA LEU A 256 -21.67 -1.80 -5.96
C LEU A 256 -20.91 -2.65 -6.99
N ILE A 257 -20.54 -2.10 -8.14
CA ILE A 257 -19.75 -2.84 -9.15
C ILE A 257 -18.31 -3.08 -8.70
N ALA A 258 -17.62 -2.06 -8.16
CA ALA A 258 -16.27 -2.19 -7.62
C ALA A 258 -16.26 -3.11 -6.40
N CYS A 259 -17.19 -2.96 -5.46
CA CYS A 259 -17.36 -3.91 -4.36
C CYS A 259 -17.72 -5.31 -4.89
N THR A 260 -18.53 -5.46 -5.93
CA THR A 260 -18.87 -6.78 -6.48
C THR A 260 -17.69 -7.42 -7.20
N LEU A 261 -16.89 -6.66 -7.95
CA LEU A 261 -15.67 -7.14 -8.60
C LEU A 261 -14.59 -7.46 -7.58
N THR A 262 -14.31 -6.57 -6.63
CA THR A 262 -13.38 -6.81 -5.52
C THR A 262 -13.85 -7.96 -4.63
N PHE A 263 -15.13 -8.04 -4.30
CA PHE A 263 -15.71 -9.16 -3.57
C PHE A 263 -15.65 -10.44 -4.39
N SER A 264 -15.85 -10.39 -5.70
CA SER A 264 -15.73 -11.56 -6.59
C SER A 264 -14.27 -11.98 -6.78
N THR A 265 -13.30 -11.06 -6.81
CA THR A 265 -11.86 -11.36 -6.87
C THR A 265 -11.34 -11.85 -5.52
N ALA A 266 -11.73 -11.23 -4.41
CA ALA A 266 -11.42 -11.69 -3.06
C ALA A 266 -12.08 -13.04 -2.77
N LEU A 267 -13.36 -13.22 -3.14
CA LEU A 267 -14.06 -14.50 -3.08
C LEU A 267 -13.42 -15.51 -4.03
N TYR A 268 -12.92 -15.12 -5.21
CA TYR A 268 -12.17 -16.00 -6.11
C TYR A 268 -10.84 -16.43 -5.48
N PHE A 269 -10.09 -15.52 -4.84
CA PHE A 269 -8.87 -15.90 -4.11
C PHE A 269 -9.20 -16.78 -2.92
N VAL A 270 -10.22 -16.43 -2.12
CA VAL A 270 -10.68 -17.23 -0.97
C VAL A 270 -11.24 -18.58 -1.40
N VAL A 271 -11.95 -18.68 -2.53
CA VAL A 271 -12.50 -19.94 -3.08
C VAL A 271 -11.43 -20.77 -3.74
N ASN A 272 -10.47 -20.21 -4.49
CA ASN A 272 -9.33 -20.98 -5.01
C ASN A 272 -8.40 -21.43 -3.90
N PHE A 273 -8.25 -20.61 -2.86
CA PHE A 273 -7.49 -20.94 -1.68
C PHE A 273 -8.22 -22.03 -0.86
N ALA A 274 -9.52 -21.89 -0.61
CA ALA A 274 -10.39 -22.93 -0.03
C ALA A 274 -10.44 -24.21 -0.89
N ALA A 275 -10.38 -24.10 -2.21
CA ALA A 275 -10.27 -25.22 -3.13
C ALA A 275 -8.88 -25.86 -3.06
N SER A 276 -7.83 -25.12 -2.71
CA SER A 276 -6.51 -25.70 -2.40
C SER A 276 -6.54 -26.56 -1.14
N PHE A 277 -7.45 -26.26 -0.20
CA PHE A 277 -7.78 -27.15 0.94
C PHE A 277 -8.66 -28.35 0.54
N ARG A 278 -9.41 -28.27 -0.58
CA ARG A 278 -10.35 -29.31 -1.05
C ARG A 278 -9.74 -30.29 -2.05
N HIS A 279 -8.77 -29.83 -2.84
CA HIS A 279 -8.06 -30.60 -3.86
C HIS A 279 -6.57 -30.59 -3.55
N ARG A 280 -6.17 -31.43 -2.59
CA ARG A 280 -4.77 -31.88 -2.33
C ARG A 280 -3.69 -30.83 -2.64
N GLY A 281 -3.58 -29.78 -1.85
CA GLY A 281 -2.27 -29.13 -1.67
C GLY A 281 -1.33 -30.12 -0.96
N CYS A 282 -0.47 -30.83 -1.70
CA CYS A 282 0.62 -31.58 -1.08
C CYS A 282 1.76 -30.61 -0.78
N GLY A 283 2.22 -30.57 0.48
CA GLY A 283 3.56 -30.07 0.74
C GLY A 283 4.57 -30.98 0.05
N LYS A 284 5.70 -30.42 -0.42
CA LYS A 284 6.78 -31.18 -1.10
C LYS A 284 7.35 -32.36 -0.27
N ASN A 285 6.99 -32.47 1.01
CA ASN A 285 7.42 -33.53 1.94
C ASN A 285 6.33 -34.58 2.26
N GLY A 286 5.20 -34.58 1.55
CA GLY A 286 4.15 -35.60 1.72
C GLY A 286 3.27 -35.47 2.98
N SER A 287 3.44 -34.44 3.80
CA SER A 287 2.57 -34.19 4.96
C SER A 287 1.20 -33.65 4.50
N THR A 288 0.12 -34.28 4.96
CA THR A 288 -1.27 -33.90 4.64
C THR A 288 -1.96 -33.39 5.90
N VAL A 289 -2.55 -32.19 5.88
CA VAL A 289 -3.53 -31.77 6.90
C VAL A 289 -4.90 -32.30 6.47
N ALA A 290 -5.10 -33.61 6.62
CA ALA A 290 -6.40 -34.23 6.34
C ALA A 290 -7.29 -34.12 7.59
N VAL A 291 -8.34 -33.30 7.53
CA VAL A 291 -9.50 -33.48 8.42
C VAL A 291 -10.23 -34.72 7.93
N ARG A 292 -10.18 -35.79 8.73
CA ARG A 292 -10.82 -37.07 8.42
C ARG A 292 -12.33 -36.88 8.32
N HIS A 293 -12.88 -37.36 7.21
CA HIS A 293 -14.31 -37.47 6.88
C HIS A 293 -15.27 -37.51 8.08
N MET A 294 -16.17 -36.51 8.21
CA MET A 294 -17.52 -36.75 8.71
C MET A 294 -18.50 -35.68 8.21
N HIS A 295 -19.51 -36.14 7.47
CA HIS A 295 -20.81 -35.51 7.18
C HIS A 295 -20.84 -34.03 6.79
N MET A 296 -20.44 -33.72 5.55
CA MET A 296 -20.82 -32.48 4.87
C MET A 296 -21.37 -32.76 3.45
N HIS A 297 -22.16 -33.82 3.30
CA HIS A 297 -22.78 -34.19 2.02
C HIS A 297 -24.19 -33.62 1.80
N ALA A 298 -24.87 -33.12 2.84
CA ALA A 298 -26.28 -32.73 2.70
C ALA A 298 -26.50 -31.28 2.21
N HIS A 299 -25.65 -30.31 2.60
CA HIS A 299 -25.90 -28.89 2.31
C HIS A 299 -25.32 -28.38 0.98
N VAL A 300 -24.26 -29.01 0.44
CA VAL A 300 -23.64 -28.58 -0.83
C VAL A 300 -24.39 -29.17 -2.05
N ALA A 301 -25.01 -30.35 -1.91
CA ALA A 301 -25.82 -30.97 -2.97
C ALA A 301 -27.05 -30.11 -3.32
N MET A 302 -27.62 -29.41 -2.34
CA MET A 302 -28.78 -28.54 -2.52
C MET A 302 -28.45 -27.29 -3.37
N HIS A 303 -27.22 -26.75 -3.27
CA HIS A 303 -26.77 -25.62 -4.09
C HIS A 303 -26.37 -26.04 -5.52
N MET A 304 -25.77 -27.22 -5.71
CA MET A 304 -25.48 -27.73 -7.06
C MET A 304 -26.75 -28.13 -7.83
N SER A 305 -27.80 -28.58 -7.14
CA SER A 305 -29.10 -28.87 -7.77
C SER A 305 -29.70 -27.61 -8.40
N HIS A 306 -29.66 -26.46 -7.72
CA HIS A 306 -30.15 -25.19 -8.27
C HIS A 306 -29.34 -24.70 -9.48
N VAL A 307 -28.01 -24.84 -9.45
CA VAL A 307 -27.15 -24.46 -10.59
C VAL A 307 -27.42 -25.37 -11.79
N MET A 308 -27.60 -26.68 -11.57
CA MET A 308 -27.93 -27.62 -12.64
C MET A 308 -29.36 -27.43 -13.18
N HIS A 309 -30.31 -27.02 -12.34
CA HIS A 309 -31.67 -26.64 -12.77
C HIS A 309 -31.66 -25.39 -13.66
N ILE A 310 -30.84 -24.40 -13.32
CA ILE A 310 -30.65 -23.17 -14.12
C ILE A 310 -29.97 -23.50 -15.46
N MET A 311 -28.97 -24.39 -15.47
CA MET A 311 -28.32 -24.83 -16.70
C MET A 311 -29.24 -25.65 -17.62
N ARG A 312 -30.12 -26.48 -17.05
CA ARG A 312 -31.18 -27.19 -17.80
C ARG A 312 -32.24 -26.23 -18.36
N TRP A 313 -32.62 -25.21 -17.60
CA TRP A 313 -33.56 -24.18 -18.04
C TRP A 313 -33.01 -23.33 -19.21
N LEU A 314 -31.69 -23.14 -19.25
CA LEU A 314 -30.98 -22.39 -20.30
C LEU A 314 -30.53 -23.23 -21.53
N ARG A 315 -30.81 -24.54 -21.57
CA ARG A 315 -30.41 -25.46 -22.66
C ARG A 315 -28.92 -25.37 -23.08
N LEU A 316 -28.00 -25.15 -22.15
CA LEU A 316 -26.57 -25.07 -22.47
C LEU A 316 -25.93 -26.48 -22.45
N PRO A 317 -25.11 -26.86 -23.46
CA PRO A 317 -24.47 -28.17 -23.51
C PRO A 317 -23.34 -28.28 -22.48
N SER A 318 -23.31 -29.39 -21.73
CA SER A 318 -22.23 -29.69 -20.79
C SER A 318 -20.97 -30.09 -21.56
N THR A 319 -20.07 -29.13 -21.80
CA THR A 319 -18.75 -29.43 -22.35
C THR A 319 -17.83 -29.84 -21.20
N GLY A 320 -17.19 -31.01 -21.31
CA GLY A 320 -16.29 -31.60 -20.31
C GLY A 320 -14.95 -30.88 -20.15
N VAL A 321 -14.96 -29.54 -20.15
CA VAL A 321 -13.76 -28.71 -19.97
C VAL A 321 -13.59 -28.44 -18.49
N GLY A 322 -12.44 -28.84 -17.92
CA GLY A 322 -12.14 -28.63 -16.51
C GLY A 322 -12.28 -27.16 -16.10
N LEU A 323 -12.87 -26.90 -14.93
CA LEU A 323 -13.19 -25.55 -14.42
C LEU A 323 -11.98 -24.60 -14.46
N ASN A 324 -10.78 -25.13 -14.26
CA ASN A 324 -9.51 -24.39 -14.32
C ASN A 324 -9.22 -23.86 -15.73
N LEU A 325 -9.51 -24.63 -16.78
CA LEU A 325 -9.28 -24.24 -18.15
C LEU A 325 -10.35 -23.25 -18.62
N LEU A 326 -11.61 -23.47 -18.25
CA LEU A 326 -12.70 -22.52 -18.51
C LEU A 326 -12.47 -21.18 -17.78
N SER A 327 -11.92 -21.22 -16.57
CA SER A 327 -11.53 -20.04 -15.79
C SER A 327 -10.34 -19.31 -16.40
N ASN A 328 -9.33 -20.01 -16.89
CA ASN A 328 -8.20 -19.37 -17.58
C ASN A 328 -8.65 -18.72 -18.89
N TYR A 329 -9.53 -19.38 -19.66
CA TYR A 329 -10.15 -18.76 -20.82
C TYR A 329 -11.02 -17.56 -20.44
N ALA A 330 -11.75 -17.61 -19.33
CA ALA A 330 -12.53 -16.47 -18.85
C ALA A 330 -11.63 -15.29 -18.41
N VAL A 331 -10.52 -15.55 -17.71
CA VAL A 331 -9.54 -14.50 -17.34
C VAL A 331 -8.89 -13.91 -18.58
N VAL A 332 -8.50 -14.74 -19.55
CA VAL A 332 -7.93 -14.28 -20.83
C VAL A 332 -8.98 -13.52 -21.66
N LEU A 333 -10.24 -13.94 -21.65
CA LEU A 333 -11.34 -13.28 -22.37
C LEU A 333 -11.76 -11.98 -21.70
N VAL A 334 -11.78 -11.91 -20.36
CA VAL A 334 -12.08 -10.69 -19.58
C VAL A 334 -10.92 -9.70 -19.66
N THR A 335 -9.68 -10.15 -19.46
CA THR A 335 -8.49 -9.32 -19.66
C THR A 335 -8.42 -8.85 -21.11
N GLY A 336 -8.70 -9.74 -22.05
CA GLY A 336 -8.79 -9.43 -23.49
C GLY A 336 -9.90 -8.43 -23.83
N THR A 337 -11.09 -8.55 -23.25
CA THR A 337 -12.20 -7.59 -23.48
C THR A 337 -11.95 -6.24 -22.80
N ILE A 338 -11.30 -6.22 -21.64
CA ILE A 338 -10.83 -4.99 -20.99
C ILE A 338 -9.77 -4.31 -21.86
N VAL A 339 -8.74 -5.05 -22.30
CA VAL A 339 -7.69 -4.55 -23.19
C VAL A 339 -8.28 -4.09 -24.53
N LEU A 340 -9.18 -4.86 -25.14
CA LEU A 340 -9.88 -4.47 -26.37
C LEU A 340 -10.79 -3.27 -26.16
N GLY A 341 -11.43 -3.12 -24.99
CA GLY A 341 -12.19 -1.94 -24.60
C GLY A 341 -11.31 -0.70 -24.52
N TYR A 342 -10.13 -0.82 -23.91
CA TYR A 342 -9.12 0.24 -23.89
C TYR A 342 -8.60 0.57 -25.28
N VAL A 343 -8.26 -0.44 -26.10
CA VAL A 343 -7.85 -0.26 -27.50
C VAL A 343 -8.95 0.42 -28.31
N LYS A 344 -10.23 0.10 -28.08
CA LYS A 344 -11.37 0.72 -28.78
C LYS A 344 -11.57 2.18 -28.38
N VAL A 345 -11.33 2.55 -27.12
CA VAL A 345 -11.33 3.95 -26.65
C VAL A 345 -10.13 4.73 -27.21
N ILE A 346 -8.95 4.10 -27.28
CA ILE A 346 -7.74 4.66 -27.88
C ILE A 346 -7.90 4.86 -29.40
N MET A 347 -8.59 3.93 -30.08
CA MET A 347 -8.88 3.99 -31.51
C MET A 347 -9.99 4.99 -31.86
N LYS A 348 -10.93 5.25 -30.93
CA LYS A 348 -12.07 6.16 -31.15
C LYS A 348 -11.81 7.64 -30.82
N GLY A 349 -10.62 8.01 -30.34
CA GLY A 349 -10.28 9.44 -30.23
C GLY A 349 -10.93 10.16 -29.05
N GLY A 350 -10.93 9.60 -27.83
CA GLY A 350 -11.55 10.26 -26.67
C GLY A 350 -10.95 11.64 -26.36
N VAL A 351 -11.78 12.67 -26.17
CA VAL A 351 -11.34 14.06 -25.89
C VAL A 351 -11.41 14.35 -24.38
N GLY A 352 -10.30 14.75 -23.77
CA GLY A 352 -10.26 15.27 -22.40
C GLY A 352 -10.84 16.70 -22.31
N ARG A 353 -11.29 17.12 -21.10
CA ARG A 353 -11.97 18.42 -20.87
C ARG A 353 -11.20 19.68 -21.29
N ASN A 354 -9.91 19.59 -21.59
CA ASN A 354 -9.10 20.71 -22.10
C ASN A 354 -9.01 20.71 -23.65
N GLY A 355 -9.81 19.89 -24.33
CA GLY A 355 -9.77 19.71 -25.79
C GLY A 355 -8.72 18.69 -26.27
N SER A 356 -7.94 18.08 -25.37
CA SER A 356 -6.88 17.14 -25.74
C SER A 356 -7.45 15.79 -26.17
N THR A 357 -7.29 15.43 -27.45
CA THR A 357 -7.75 14.16 -28.03
C THR A 357 -6.73 13.04 -27.81
N VAL A 358 -7.15 11.90 -27.27
CA VAL A 358 -6.42 10.61 -27.33
C VAL A 358 -6.81 9.93 -28.63
N ALA A 359 -6.27 10.41 -29.75
CA ALA A 359 -6.39 9.71 -31.03
C ALA A 359 -5.00 9.22 -31.46
N VAL A 360 -4.88 7.93 -31.75
CA VAL A 360 -3.82 7.42 -32.63
C VAL A 360 -4.15 7.92 -34.04
N ARG A 361 -3.76 9.16 -34.34
CA ARG A 361 -3.66 9.63 -35.72
C ARG A 361 -2.18 9.57 -36.08
N VAL A 362 -1.81 8.66 -36.97
CA VAL A 362 -0.52 8.76 -37.69
C VAL A 362 -0.64 10.02 -38.55
N LEU A 363 -0.25 11.16 -37.99
CA LEU A 363 -0.14 12.43 -38.70
C LEU A 363 1.35 12.65 -38.97
N LEU A 364 1.78 12.31 -40.18
CA LEU A 364 2.91 13.00 -40.79
C LEU A 364 2.39 14.41 -41.12
N SER A 365 2.70 15.41 -40.29
CA SER A 365 2.49 16.81 -40.67
C SER A 365 3.84 17.44 -41.00
N PRO A 366 4.07 17.93 -42.23
CA PRO A 366 5.24 18.75 -42.51
C PRO A 366 4.98 20.13 -41.89
N ILE A 367 5.73 20.47 -40.85
CA ILE A 367 5.82 21.85 -40.34
C ILE A 367 7.31 22.16 -40.21
N GLY A 368 7.88 22.74 -41.28
CA GLY A 368 9.30 23.05 -41.41
C GLY A 368 10.21 21.81 -41.48
N ASP A 369 11.53 22.04 -41.53
CA ASP A 369 12.60 21.04 -41.77
C ASP A 369 12.76 19.94 -40.69
N THR A 370 11.73 19.67 -39.86
CA THR A 370 11.79 18.68 -38.77
C THR A 370 10.60 17.72 -38.81
N ILE A 371 10.86 16.47 -39.20
CA ILE A 371 9.87 15.38 -39.14
C ILE A 371 9.81 14.84 -37.70
N ARG A 372 8.62 14.83 -37.07
CA ARG A 372 8.39 14.20 -35.75
C ARG A 372 7.72 12.83 -35.92
N LEU A 373 8.46 11.75 -35.69
CA LEU A 373 7.93 10.38 -35.61
C LEU A 373 7.45 10.08 -34.19
N LYS A 374 6.17 9.68 -34.05
CA LYS A 374 5.63 9.09 -32.81
C LYS A 374 5.61 7.57 -32.98
N ALA A 375 6.65 6.89 -32.50
CA ALA A 375 6.76 5.42 -32.57
C ALA A 375 6.19 4.77 -31.30
N CYS A 376 5.55 3.61 -31.47
CA CYS A 376 4.99 2.78 -30.41
C CYS A 376 5.92 1.57 -30.17
N LEU A 377 6.14 1.21 -28.89
CA LEU A 377 6.57 -0.12 -28.43
C LEU A 377 7.98 -0.67 -28.77
N PHE A 378 8.96 0.15 -29.13
CA PHE A 378 10.37 -0.29 -29.20
C PHE A 378 11.29 0.53 -28.27
N PRO A 379 12.37 -0.07 -27.71
CA PRO A 379 13.35 0.65 -26.91
C PRO A 379 13.97 1.78 -27.74
N VAL A 380 13.91 3.00 -27.19
CA VAL A 380 14.31 4.26 -27.83
C VAL A 380 15.77 4.23 -28.28
N GLU A 381 16.62 3.43 -27.62
CA GLU A 381 18.01 3.20 -27.98
C GLU A 381 18.21 2.58 -29.38
N ALA A 382 17.34 1.67 -29.83
CA ALA A 382 17.51 1.01 -31.14
C ALA A 382 17.22 1.94 -32.33
N ALA A 383 16.37 2.96 -32.13
CA ALA A 383 16.00 3.91 -33.18
C ALA A 383 17.06 4.99 -33.44
N ARG A 384 17.96 5.27 -32.47
CA ARG A 384 19.06 6.25 -32.65
C ARG A 384 20.08 5.84 -33.71
N VAL A 385 20.20 4.55 -34.00
CA VAL A 385 21.16 4.00 -34.98
C VAL A 385 20.77 4.33 -36.43
N TYR A 386 19.47 4.58 -36.70
CA TYR A 386 18.95 4.75 -38.06
C TYR A 386 18.42 6.16 -38.39
N LEU A 387 18.42 7.10 -37.44
CA LEU A 387 17.83 8.43 -37.63
C LEU A 387 18.90 9.54 -37.64
N PRO A 388 18.86 10.47 -38.62
CA PRO A 388 19.81 11.58 -38.69
C PRO A 388 19.69 12.52 -37.47
N SER A 389 20.83 13.11 -37.08
CA SER A 389 21.06 13.88 -35.84
C SER A 389 20.16 15.09 -35.59
N LYS A 390 19.28 15.46 -36.53
CA LYS A 390 18.33 16.58 -36.43
C LYS A 390 16.93 16.19 -35.91
N ILE A 391 16.63 14.89 -35.73
CA ILE A 391 15.29 14.44 -35.28
C ILE A 391 15.27 14.21 -33.76
N LYS A 392 14.54 15.07 -33.03
CA LYS A 392 14.26 14.89 -31.59
C LYS A 392 13.08 13.92 -31.40
N LEU A 393 13.37 12.70 -30.95
CA LEU A 393 12.37 11.75 -30.46
C LEU A 393 11.92 12.14 -29.04
N GLN A 394 10.61 12.33 -28.84
CA GLN A 394 10.00 12.43 -27.51
C GLN A 394 9.35 11.09 -27.16
N PRO A 395 9.58 10.52 -25.96
CA PRO A 395 8.88 9.31 -25.55
C PRO A 395 7.37 9.57 -25.49
N LEU A 396 6.57 8.72 -26.12
CA LEU A 396 5.12 8.81 -26.07
C LEU A 396 4.63 8.25 -24.71
N TYR A 397 4.59 9.10 -23.70
CA TYR A 397 3.98 8.78 -22.41
C TYR A 397 2.45 8.67 -22.56
N PHE A 398 1.83 7.66 -21.96
CA PHE A 398 0.37 7.56 -21.82
C PHE A 398 -0.15 8.70 -20.91
N GLN A 399 -0.38 9.89 -21.49
CA GLN A 399 -0.71 11.16 -20.81
C GLN A 399 -2.04 11.16 -20.02
N GLY A 400 -2.77 10.04 -19.93
CA GLY A 400 -4.04 9.91 -19.21
C GLY A 400 -4.11 8.80 -18.14
N THR A 401 -2.99 8.13 -17.82
CA THR A 401 -2.97 6.96 -16.90
C THR A 401 -2.23 7.18 -15.57
N SER A 402 -1.79 8.42 -15.28
CA SER A 402 -1.00 8.74 -14.07
C SER A 402 -1.69 8.41 -12.75
N ILE A 403 -3.02 8.29 -12.75
CA ILE A 403 -3.86 7.85 -11.62
C ILE A 403 -3.69 6.35 -11.35
N LEU A 404 -3.46 5.54 -12.38
CA LEU A 404 -3.30 4.09 -12.29
C LEU A 404 -1.84 3.65 -12.19
N SER A 405 -0.92 4.55 -12.52
CA SER A 405 0.52 4.28 -12.52
C SER A 405 1.05 3.71 -11.19
N PRO A 406 0.46 3.98 -10.00
CA PRO A 406 0.89 3.34 -8.76
C PRO A 406 0.71 1.82 -8.72
N VAL A 407 -0.11 1.21 -9.58
CA VAL A 407 -0.25 -0.25 -9.61
C VAL A 407 1.06 -0.94 -10.02
N ILE A 408 1.85 -0.31 -10.88
CA ILE A 408 3.01 -0.92 -11.52
C ILE A 408 4.12 -1.21 -10.50
N PRO A 409 4.71 -0.19 -9.81
CA PRO A 409 5.81 -0.45 -8.89
C PRO A 409 5.39 -1.28 -7.68
N PHE A 410 4.12 -1.20 -7.23
CA PHE A 410 3.62 -2.07 -6.17
C PHE A 410 3.53 -3.53 -6.63
N SER A 411 3.02 -3.78 -7.85
CA SER A 411 2.95 -5.13 -8.43
C SER A 411 4.33 -5.72 -8.68
N LEU A 412 5.34 -4.89 -9.01
CA LEU A 412 6.74 -5.31 -9.12
C LEU A 412 7.35 -5.79 -7.80
N VAL A 413 6.69 -5.57 -6.66
CA VAL A 413 7.09 -6.13 -5.37
C VAL A 413 6.27 -7.38 -5.05
N VAL A 414 4.94 -7.27 -5.08
CA VAL A 414 4.03 -8.33 -4.62
C VAL A 414 4.06 -9.56 -5.53
N VAL A 415 4.12 -9.37 -6.86
CA VAL A 415 4.11 -10.50 -7.80
C VAL A 415 5.41 -11.30 -7.69
N PRO A 416 6.62 -10.70 -7.72
CA PRO A 416 7.84 -11.46 -7.46
C PRO A 416 7.87 -12.10 -6.09
N ALA A 417 7.37 -11.44 -5.03
CA ALA A 417 7.27 -12.06 -3.70
C ALA A 417 6.45 -13.36 -3.75
N PHE A 418 5.26 -13.31 -4.37
CA PHE A 418 4.43 -14.50 -4.49
C PHE A 418 5.09 -15.59 -5.35
N ILE A 419 5.72 -15.23 -6.47
CA ILE A 419 6.42 -16.18 -7.33
C ILE A 419 7.58 -16.84 -6.59
N ILE A 420 8.38 -16.06 -5.86
CA ILE A 420 9.52 -16.55 -5.09
C ILE A 420 9.06 -17.52 -4.00
N PHE A 421 7.99 -17.18 -3.29
CA PHE A 421 7.37 -18.09 -2.34
C PHE A 421 6.93 -19.41 -3.01
N GLN A 422 6.19 -19.36 -4.11
CA GLN A 422 5.65 -20.57 -4.76
C GLN A 422 6.72 -21.44 -5.43
N LYS A 423 7.79 -20.84 -5.97
CA LYS A 423 8.80 -21.57 -6.75
C LYS A 423 10.02 -22.01 -5.97
N SER A 424 10.27 -21.45 -4.80
CA SER A 424 11.44 -21.79 -3.98
C SER A 424 11.56 -23.30 -3.75
N GLU A 425 12.73 -23.86 -4.07
CA GLU A 425 13.05 -25.27 -3.77
C GLU A 425 13.49 -25.44 -2.32
N SER A 426 14.25 -24.49 -1.77
CA SER A 426 14.64 -24.45 -0.36
C SER A 426 13.55 -23.98 0.60
N GLN A 427 12.34 -23.73 0.09
CA GLN A 427 11.20 -23.22 0.87
C GLN A 427 11.57 -22.03 1.76
N VAL A 428 12.33 -21.07 1.22
CA VAL A 428 12.95 -19.99 2.00
C VAL A 428 11.94 -19.19 2.82
N TYR A 429 10.74 -18.97 2.30
CA TYR A 429 9.66 -18.32 3.04
C TYR A 429 9.12 -19.20 4.18
N GLU A 430 8.91 -20.50 3.97
CA GLU A 430 8.36 -21.38 5.01
C GLU A 430 9.33 -21.63 6.16
N ASN A 431 10.64 -21.60 5.85
CA ASN A 431 11.74 -21.78 6.79
C ASN A 431 12.12 -20.48 7.51
N HIS A 432 11.99 -19.32 6.85
CA HIS A 432 12.37 -18.02 7.39
C HIS A 432 11.30 -16.93 7.13
N PRO A 433 10.05 -17.13 7.56
CA PRO A 433 8.94 -16.25 7.18
C PRO A 433 9.09 -14.83 7.74
N ALA A 434 9.54 -14.65 8.99
CA ALA A 434 9.73 -13.32 9.55
C ALA A 434 10.77 -12.49 8.76
N LEU A 435 11.93 -13.10 8.45
CA LEU A 435 12.97 -12.45 7.65
C LEU A 435 12.45 -12.10 6.25
N TYR A 436 11.70 -13.01 5.64
CA TYR A 436 11.10 -12.80 4.33
C TYR A 436 10.08 -11.64 4.32
N ILE A 437 9.18 -11.62 5.30
CA ILE A 437 8.19 -10.54 5.46
C ILE A 437 8.88 -9.20 5.73
N ILE A 438 9.93 -9.18 6.56
CA ILE A 438 10.71 -7.95 6.78
C ILE A 438 11.37 -7.49 5.48
N ALA A 439 12.01 -8.38 4.73
CA ALA A 439 12.69 -8.03 3.47
C ALA A 439 11.73 -7.37 2.46
N PHE A 440 10.66 -8.08 2.09
CA PHE A 440 9.69 -7.57 1.11
C PHE A 440 8.80 -6.46 1.68
N GLY A 441 8.58 -6.47 3.00
CA GLY A 441 7.85 -5.41 3.68
C GLY A 441 8.60 -4.10 3.66
N MET A 442 9.92 -4.10 3.84
CA MET A 442 10.73 -2.88 3.71
C MET A 442 10.76 -2.35 2.27
N VAL A 443 10.76 -3.23 1.26
CA VAL A 443 10.60 -2.80 -0.15
C VAL A 443 9.24 -2.13 -0.34
N THR A 444 8.18 -2.73 0.21
CA THR A 444 6.81 -2.21 0.14
C THR A 444 6.65 -0.86 0.87
N ALA A 445 7.25 -0.73 2.06
CA ALA A 445 7.30 0.51 2.82
C ALA A 445 7.98 1.61 2.00
N LYS A 446 9.10 1.31 1.34
CA LYS A 446 9.76 2.28 0.48
C LYS A 446 8.89 2.70 -0.71
N VAL A 447 8.29 1.75 -1.44
CA VAL A 447 7.40 2.07 -2.56
C VAL A 447 6.22 2.95 -2.09
N THR A 448 5.71 2.70 -0.88
CA THR A 448 4.70 3.55 -0.25
C THR A 448 5.24 4.96 0.03
N ASN A 449 6.45 5.10 0.57
CA ASN A 449 7.05 6.42 0.82
C ASN A 449 7.26 7.23 -0.47
N ARG A 450 7.57 6.55 -1.58
CA ARG A 450 7.63 7.19 -2.90
C ARG A 450 6.27 7.68 -3.38
N LEU A 451 5.20 6.92 -3.11
CA LEU A 451 3.83 7.33 -3.42
C LEU A 451 3.40 8.55 -2.60
N VAL A 452 3.75 8.60 -1.31
CA VAL A 452 3.53 9.77 -0.44
C VAL A 452 4.22 11.00 -1.02
N VAL A 453 5.50 10.89 -1.39
CA VAL A 453 6.26 11.98 -2.04
C VAL A 453 5.59 12.41 -3.35
N ALA A 454 5.17 11.46 -4.20
CA ALA A 454 4.51 11.75 -5.47
C ALA A 454 3.18 12.51 -5.25
N HIS A 455 2.42 12.13 -4.23
CA HIS A 455 1.19 12.80 -3.83
C HIS A 455 1.46 14.26 -3.42
N MET A 456 2.36 14.48 -2.45
CA MET A 456 2.63 15.80 -1.87
C MET A 456 3.30 16.75 -2.86
N THR A 457 4.14 16.23 -3.75
CA THR A 457 4.78 17.02 -4.81
C THR A 457 3.92 17.14 -6.08
N LYS A 458 2.76 16.47 -6.12
CA LYS A 458 1.91 16.34 -7.31
C LYS A 458 2.72 15.89 -8.54
N SER A 459 3.66 14.97 -8.34
CA SER A 459 4.49 14.38 -9.39
C SER A 459 3.98 13.00 -9.77
N GLU A 460 4.47 12.49 -10.89
CA GLU A 460 4.26 11.06 -11.18
C GLU A 460 5.19 10.25 -10.29
N MET A 461 4.78 9.03 -9.96
CA MET A 461 5.66 8.08 -9.28
C MET A 461 6.55 7.40 -10.32
N GLU A 462 7.86 7.36 -10.08
CA GLU A 462 8.77 6.62 -10.96
C GLU A 462 8.65 5.11 -10.68
N TYR A 463 8.81 4.30 -11.74
CA TYR A 463 8.54 2.87 -11.68
C TYR A 463 9.72 2.04 -11.18
N TYR A 464 10.94 2.48 -11.51
CA TYR A 464 12.16 1.77 -11.17
C TYR A 464 12.74 2.28 -9.87
N ASP A 465 13.17 1.35 -9.03
CA ASP A 465 13.73 1.64 -7.73
C ASP A 465 14.84 0.66 -7.37
N TRP A 466 15.90 1.17 -6.75
CA TRP A 466 17.03 0.35 -6.33
C TRP A 466 16.68 -0.66 -5.22
N SER A 467 15.59 -0.48 -4.47
CA SER A 467 15.07 -1.48 -3.54
C SER A 467 14.59 -2.76 -4.23
N LEU A 468 14.25 -2.71 -5.52
CA LEU A 468 13.86 -3.90 -6.30
C LEU A 468 15.05 -4.80 -6.64
N LEU A 469 16.29 -4.35 -6.43
CA LEU A 469 17.48 -5.15 -6.71
C LEU A 469 17.51 -6.43 -5.87
N GLY A 470 17.20 -6.35 -4.57
CA GLY A 470 17.18 -7.51 -3.68
C GLY A 470 16.16 -8.59 -4.12
N PRO A 471 14.87 -8.24 -4.31
CA PRO A 471 13.88 -9.14 -4.89
C PRO A 471 14.28 -9.69 -6.27
N ALA A 472 14.87 -8.87 -7.14
CA ALA A 472 15.34 -9.31 -8.45
C ALA A 472 16.48 -10.34 -8.32
N MET A 473 17.40 -10.16 -7.37
CA MET A 473 18.46 -11.13 -7.10
C MET A 473 17.89 -12.48 -6.65
N LEU A 474 16.89 -12.49 -5.77
CA LEU A 474 16.21 -13.73 -5.35
C LEU A 474 15.50 -14.40 -6.53
N PHE A 475 14.76 -13.63 -7.33
CA PHE A 475 14.07 -14.15 -8.51
C PHE A 475 15.04 -14.73 -9.55
N LEU A 476 16.15 -14.04 -9.83
CA LEU A 476 17.18 -14.52 -10.75
C LEU A 476 17.91 -15.75 -10.20
N ASN A 477 18.20 -15.79 -8.90
CA ASN A 477 18.83 -16.94 -8.26
C ASN A 477 17.97 -18.21 -8.43
N GLN A 478 16.65 -18.10 -8.31
CA GLN A 478 15.72 -19.21 -8.59
C GLN A 478 15.70 -19.61 -10.06
N TYR A 479 15.76 -18.63 -10.97
CA TYR A 479 15.82 -18.90 -12.40
C TYR A 479 17.07 -19.70 -12.80
N PHE A 480 18.19 -19.46 -12.11
CA PHE A 480 19.45 -20.19 -12.30
C PHE A 480 19.61 -21.39 -11.35
N ASN A 481 18.50 -22.07 -11.00
CA ASN A 481 18.49 -23.30 -10.18
C ASN A 481 19.21 -23.15 -8.82
N HIS A 482 19.01 -22.03 -8.12
CA HIS A 482 19.53 -21.81 -6.77
C HIS A 482 21.07 -21.88 -6.68
N ALA A 483 21.77 -21.25 -7.64
CA ALA A 483 23.24 -21.21 -7.68
C ALA A 483 23.88 -20.72 -6.36
N LEU A 484 23.19 -19.81 -5.65
CA LEU A 484 23.54 -19.39 -4.29
C LEU A 484 22.47 -19.86 -3.28
N PRO A 485 22.82 -20.15 -2.02
CA PRO A 485 21.81 -20.50 -1.01
C PRO A 485 20.85 -19.34 -0.76
N GLU A 486 19.54 -19.57 -0.96
CA GLU A 486 18.51 -18.51 -0.90
C GLU A 486 18.50 -17.74 0.42
N TYR A 487 18.86 -18.40 1.54
CA TYR A 487 18.94 -17.77 2.85
C TYR A 487 19.92 -16.58 2.89
N TYR A 488 21.11 -16.74 2.32
CA TYR A 488 22.11 -15.66 2.29
C TYR A 488 21.70 -14.55 1.32
N VAL A 489 21.09 -14.91 0.19
CA VAL A 489 20.55 -13.94 -0.77
C VAL A 489 19.41 -13.14 -0.13
N LEU A 490 18.58 -13.78 0.72
CA LEU A 490 17.51 -13.12 1.45
C LEU A 490 18.07 -12.14 2.49
N TRP A 491 19.09 -12.51 3.25
CA TRP A 491 19.77 -11.58 4.16
C TRP A 491 20.39 -10.39 3.43
N LEU A 492 21.05 -10.63 2.29
CA LEU A 492 21.61 -9.57 1.45
C LEU A 492 20.49 -8.64 0.93
N CYS A 493 19.36 -9.19 0.50
CA CYS A 493 18.17 -8.44 0.12
C CYS A 493 17.68 -7.56 1.28
N THR A 494 17.53 -8.12 2.49
CA THR A 494 17.10 -7.40 3.69
C THR A 494 18.05 -6.25 4.04
N ILE A 495 19.36 -6.52 4.09
CA ILE A 495 20.36 -5.49 4.41
C ILE A 495 20.34 -4.39 3.35
N TRP A 496 20.31 -4.76 2.08
CA TRP A 496 20.26 -3.83 0.97
C TRP A 496 19.05 -2.90 1.06
N VAL A 497 17.84 -3.45 1.22
CA VAL A 497 16.63 -2.63 1.26
C VAL A 497 16.56 -1.75 2.50
N VAL A 498 17.04 -2.22 3.66
CA VAL A 498 17.05 -1.41 4.89
C VAL A 498 18.01 -0.22 4.73
N VAL A 499 19.23 -0.46 4.25
CA VAL A 499 20.21 0.61 3.99
C VAL A 499 19.66 1.60 2.98
N GLU A 500 19.06 1.09 1.91
CA GLU A 500 18.57 1.91 0.82
C GLU A 500 17.34 2.74 1.25
N LEU A 501 16.43 2.18 2.05
CA LEU A 501 15.30 2.89 2.65
C LEU A 501 15.76 4.00 3.61
N ILE A 502 16.71 3.70 4.51
CA ILE A 502 17.29 4.71 5.43
C ILE A 502 17.93 5.84 4.62
N ARG A 503 18.71 5.49 3.59
CA ARG A 503 19.35 6.46 2.69
C ARG A 503 18.32 7.34 1.99
N TYR A 504 17.27 6.74 1.40
CA TYR A 504 16.20 7.45 0.71
C TYR A 504 15.47 8.42 1.66
N CYS A 505 15.00 7.93 2.82
CA CYS A 505 14.29 8.75 3.79
C CYS A 505 15.17 9.88 4.33
N GLY A 506 16.41 9.59 4.70
CA GLY A 506 17.35 10.58 5.20
C GLY A 506 17.63 11.68 4.18
N GLN A 507 17.87 11.31 2.92
CA GLN A 507 18.14 12.28 1.87
C GLN A 507 16.92 13.16 1.54
N ILE A 508 15.73 12.58 1.39
CA ILE A 508 14.49 13.34 1.16
C ILE A 508 14.26 14.33 2.31
N CYS A 509 14.40 13.88 3.56
CA CYS A 509 14.19 14.73 4.73
C CYS A 509 15.16 15.91 4.75
N LEU A 510 16.44 15.67 4.44
CA LEU A 510 17.47 16.73 4.42
C LEU A 510 17.26 17.71 3.26
N GLU A 511 16.92 17.23 2.06
CA GLU A 511 16.62 18.11 0.92
C GLU A 511 15.41 19.03 1.20
N ILE A 512 14.38 18.51 1.88
CA ILE A 512 13.22 19.31 2.30
C ILE A 512 13.59 20.27 3.44
N CYS A 513 14.39 19.84 4.42
CA CYS A 513 14.90 20.71 5.49
C CYS A 513 15.68 21.89 4.93
N ASP A 514 16.59 21.63 3.99
CA ASP A 514 17.40 22.65 3.31
C ASP A 514 16.51 23.63 2.52
N HIS A 515 15.46 23.13 1.85
CA HIS A 515 14.54 23.95 1.07
C HIS A 515 13.60 24.82 1.92
N LEU A 516 13.10 24.27 3.04
CA LEU A 516 12.14 24.95 3.93
C LEU A 516 12.83 25.73 5.06
N HIS A 517 14.16 25.64 5.18
CA HIS A 517 14.95 26.21 6.27
C HIS A 517 14.49 25.78 7.67
N ILE A 518 14.17 24.48 7.82
CA ILE A 518 13.76 23.87 9.08
C ILE A 518 14.75 22.78 9.50
N SER A 519 14.77 22.46 10.79
CA SER A 519 15.54 21.34 11.33
C SER A 519 14.66 20.10 11.50
N LEU A 520 15.18 18.92 11.13
CA LEU A 520 14.41 17.67 11.16
C LEU A 520 13.93 17.29 12.58
N PHE A 521 14.80 17.37 13.58
CA PHE A 521 14.52 16.96 14.97
C PHE A 521 14.58 18.11 15.98
N ARG A 522 14.48 19.36 15.51
CA ARG A 522 14.51 20.54 16.36
C ARG A 522 13.47 21.55 15.91
N ILE A 523 12.74 22.11 16.86
CA ILE A 523 11.76 23.16 16.57
C ILE A 523 12.51 24.43 16.17
N THR A 524 12.29 24.86 14.93
CA THR A 524 12.84 26.12 14.42
C THR A 524 11.84 27.22 14.76
N ARG A 525 12.23 28.22 15.56
CA ARG A 525 11.37 29.37 15.85
C ARG A 525 11.25 30.21 14.57
N GLN A 526 10.04 30.31 14.02
CA GLN A 526 9.79 31.29 12.98
C GLN A 526 9.86 32.68 13.62
N THR A 527 10.85 33.48 13.22
CA THR A 527 10.85 34.91 13.56
C THR A 527 9.68 35.52 12.81
N PRO A 528 8.78 36.30 13.45
CA PRO A 528 7.72 36.98 12.73
C PRO A 528 8.38 37.79 11.62
N ALA A 529 8.01 37.52 10.37
CA ALA A 529 8.51 38.29 9.24
C ALA A 529 8.26 39.76 9.55
N THR A 530 9.34 40.55 9.63
CA THR A 530 9.26 42.01 9.60
C THR A 530 8.39 42.37 8.41
N ALA A 531 7.23 42.98 8.68
CA ALA A 531 6.35 43.49 7.65
C ALA A 531 7.20 44.32 6.67
N SER A 532 7.25 43.87 5.42
CA SER A 532 7.90 44.63 4.36
C SER A 532 7.25 46.02 4.29
N PRO A 533 7.99 47.14 4.16
CA PRO A 533 7.42 48.48 4.30
C PRO A 533 6.41 48.91 3.21
N HIS A 534 5.97 48.01 2.34
CA HIS A 534 5.31 48.38 1.09
C HIS A 534 3.77 48.37 1.08
N ASP A 535 3.09 48.03 2.19
CA ASP A 535 1.62 48.03 2.27
C ASP A 535 1.05 49.06 3.26
N LYS A 536 1.60 50.28 3.26
CA LYS A 536 0.91 51.45 3.83
C LYS A 536 0.29 52.28 2.71
N ASN A 537 -0.78 51.76 2.09
CA ASN A 537 -1.84 52.56 1.46
C ASN A 537 -3.01 51.65 1.05
N GLY A 538 -3.83 51.28 2.03
CA GLY A 538 -5.06 50.53 1.82
C GLY A 538 -6.07 50.94 2.87
N THR A 539 -6.97 51.83 2.47
CA THR A 539 -7.99 52.52 3.26
C THR A 539 -8.73 51.66 4.29
N ASN A 540 -8.73 52.20 5.51
CA ASN A 540 -9.54 51.86 6.66
C ASN A 540 -11.05 51.98 6.33
N ARG A 541 -11.80 50.87 6.28
CA ARG A 541 -13.27 50.85 6.43
C ARG A 541 -13.72 49.52 7.04
N GLY A 542 -14.38 49.63 8.18
CA GLY A 542 -14.48 48.59 9.19
C GLY A 542 -15.40 47.42 8.88
N ARG A 543 -15.13 46.31 9.57
CA ARG A 543 -16.14 45.32 9.94
C ARG A 543 -15.84 44.81 11.35
N ARG A 544 -16.68 45.30 12.26
CA ARG A 544 -16.79 44.95 13.67
C ARG A 544 -17.02 43.43 13.79
N ALA A 545 -16.08 42.72 14.40
CA ALA A 545 -16.22 41.31 14.73
C ALA A 545 -17.33 41.13 15.77
N LYS A 546 -18.35 40.33 15.45
CA LYS A 546 -19.30 39.78 16.44
C LYS A 546 -18.61 38.61 17.13
N ARG A 547 -18.26 38.79 18.41
CA ARG A 547 -18.11 37.71 19.38
C ARG A 547 -19.48 37.10 19.63
N VAL A 548 -19.57 35.77 19.70
CA VAL A 548 -20.61 35.06 20.47
C VAL A 548 -19.92 33.90 21.21
N PRO A 549 -20.27 33.61 22.48
CA PRO A 549 -19.38 32.98 23.46
C PRO A 549 -19.77 31.55 23.85
N ALA A 550 -18.86 30.97 24.65
CA ALA A 550 -18.92 29.75 25.49
C ALA A 550 -18.85 28.40 24.76
#